data_AF-A0A661PPU4-F1
#
_entry.id   AF-A0A661PPU4-F1
#
_cell.length_a   1.000
_cell.length_b   1.000
_cell.length_c   1.000
_cell.angle_alpha   90.00
_cell.angle_beta   90.00
_cell.angle_gamma   90.00
#
_symmetry.space_group_name_H-M   'P 1'
#
loop_
_entity.id
_entity.type
_entity.pdbx_description
1 polymer ?
#
loop_
_entity_poly.entity_id
_entity_poly.type
_entity_poly.pdbx_seq_one_letter_code
_entity_poly.pdbx_strand_id
1 'polypeptide(L)' 'ASHISVEKAHQAALSHLGLNPILDLEMRLGEGCGAALVIDLADSACRIMREMASFDEAGVAKKKKILS' A
#
# COMPACT_ATOMS: atom_id res chain seq x y z
N ALA A 1 -2.62 -5.38 -6.19
CA ALA A 1 -1.71 -5.59 -7.35
C ALA A 1 -0.45 -4.74 -7.15
N SER A 2 0.71 -5.13 -7.67
CA SER A 2 1.96 -4.39 -7.41
C SER A 2 2.00 -3.01 -8.07
N HIS A 3 1.79 -2.97 -9.38
CA HIS A 3 1.76 -1.75 -10.17
C HIS A 3 0.71 -1.85 -11.28
N ILE A 4 0.39 -0.73 -11.91
CA ILE A 4 -0.29 -0.69 -13.21
C ILE A 4 0.75 -0.52 -14.33
N SER A 5 0.67 -1.38 -15.35
CA SER A 5 1.47 -1.26 -16.58
C SER A 5 0.81 -0.25 -17.50
N VAL A 6 1.58 0.41 -18.37
CA VAL A 6 1.03 1.25 -19.44
C VAL A 6 0.26 0.46 -20.52
N GLU A 7 0.27 -0.87 -20.43
CA GLU A 7 -0.53 -1.74 -21.28
C GLU A 7 -2.02 -1.62 -20.96
N LYS A 8 -2.83 -1.25 -21.96
CA LYS A 8 -4.30 -1.08 -21.84
C LYS A 8 -5.01 -2.29 -21.22
N ALA A 9 -4.55 -3.49 -21.57
CA ALA A 9 -5.14 -4.73 -21.07
C ALA A 9 -4.91 -4.92 -19.56
N HIS A 10 -3.84 -4.35 -18.99
CA HIS A 10 -3.54 -4.51 -17.57
C HIS A 10 -4.59 -3.80 -16.71
N GLN A 11 -5.01 -2.58 -17.07
CA GLN A 11 -6.06 -1.86 -16.36
C GLN A 11 -7.41 -2.61 -16.41
N ALA A 12 -7.76 -3.16 -17.58
CA ALA A 12 -8.97 -3.97 -17.74
C ALA A 12 -8.91 -5.25 -16.88
N ALA A 13 -7.76 -5.93 -16.85
CA ALA A 13 -7.54 -7.11 -16.03
C ALA A 13 -7.66 -6.79 -14.52
N LEU A 14 -7.03 -5.71 -14.05
CA LEU A 14 -7.14 -5.28 -12.66
C LEU A 14 -8.57 -4.93 -12.27
N SER A 15 -9.30 -4.24 -13.16
CA SER A 15 -10.71 -3.90 -12.94
C SER A 15 -11.58 -5.17 -12.84
N HIS A 16 -11.36 -6.15 -13.72
CA HIS A 16 -12.07 -7.43 -13.68
C HIS A 16 -11.78 -8.22 -12.39
N LEU A 17 -10.54 -8.13 -11.89
CA LEU A 17 -10.13 -8.77 -10.63
C LEU A 17 -10.52 -7.96 -9.38
N GLY A 18 -11.06 -6.74 -9.53
CA GLY A 18 -11.37 -5.85 -8.40
C GLY A 18 -10.13 -5.41 -7.61
N LEU A 19 -8.97 -5.35 -8.25
CA LEU A 19 -7.70 -5.03 -7.60
C LEU A 19 -7.28 -3.58 -7.86
N ASN A 20 -6.90 -2.88 -6.80
CA ASN A 20 -6.20 -1.60 -6.91
C ASN A 20 -4.67 -1.83 -6.92
N PRO A 21 -3.93 -1.24 -7.87
CA PRO A 21 -2.48 -1.28 -7.88
C PRO A 21 -1.89 -0.36 -6.78
N ILE A 22 -0.73 -0.73 -6.23
CA ILE A 22 -0.03 0.08 -5.23
C ILE A 22 0.74 1.23 -5.90
N LEU A 23 1.32 0.98 -7.07
CA LEU A 23 2.17 1.94 -7.80
C LEU A 23 1.62 2.25 -9.19
N ASP A 24 1.78 3.49 -9.62
CA ASP A 24 1.61 3.95 -11.01
C ASP A 24 2.86 4.75 -11.40
N LEU A 25 3.73 4.11 -12.18
CA LEU A 25 5.08 4.59 -12.51
C LEU A 25 5.39 4.46 -14.01
N GLU A 26 4.36 4.38 -14.85
CA GLU A 26 4.48 4.20 -16.30
C GLU A 26 5.36 2.99 -16.73
N MET A 27 5.40 1.94 -15.90
CA MET A 27 6.25 0.76 -16.12
C MET A 27 5.69 -0.17 -17.21
N ARG A 28 6.58 -0.84 -17.95
CA ARG A 28 6.25 -1.91 -18.91
C ARG A 28 7.37 -2.92 -19.17
N LEU A 29 8.35 -3.00 -18.27
CA LEU A 29 9.48 -3.92 -18.44
C LEU A 29 9.05 -5.38 -18.27
N GLY A 30 8.12 -5.67 -17.35
CA GLY A 30 7.70 -7.03 -17.04
C GLY A 30 8.70 -7.75 -16.13
N GLU A 31 8.88 -9.05 -16.31
CA GLU A 31 9.84 -9.89 -15.56
C GLU A 31 9.69 -9.88 -14.03
N GLY A 32 8.55 -9.40 -13.52
CA GLY A 32 8.30 -9.27 -12.08
C GLY A 32 8.92 -8.02 -11.45
N CYS A 33 9.48 -7.07 -12.22
CA CYS A 33 10.10 -5.86 -11.66
C CYS A 33 9.16 -5.06 -10.73
N GLY A 34 7.89 -4.89 -11.11
CA GLY A 34 6.92 -4.22 -10.26
C GLY A 34 6.62 -4.99 -8.96
N ALA A 35 6.65 -6.33 -8.99
CA ALA A 35 6.51 -7.15 -7.78
C ALA A 35 7.73 -7.01 -6.86
N ALA A 36 8.94 -7.01 -7.43
CA ALA A 36 10.18 -6.79 -6.69
C ALA A 36 10.19 -5.43 -5.98
N LEU A 37 9.63 -4.37 -6.57
CA LEU A 37 9.55 -3.05 -5.93
C LEU A 37 8.63 -2.99 -4.71
N VAL A 38 7.60 -3.85 -4.63
CA VAL A 38 6.59 -3.78 -3.55
C VAL A 38 6.76 -4.86 -2.49
N ILE A 39 7.69 -5.82 -2.66
CA ILE A 39 7.83 -6.94 -1.73
C ILE A 39 8.25 -6.48 -0.32
N ASP A 40 9.23 -5.57 -0.25
CA ASP A 40 9.69 -5.00 1.02
C ASP A 40 8.68 -4.01 1.62
N LEU A 41 7.86 -3.39 0.76
CA LEU A 41 6.74 -2.56 1.21
C LEU A 41 5.66 -3.41 1.90
N ALA A 42 5.40 -4.61 1.37
CA ALA A 42 4.48 -5.55 2.01
C ALA A 42 5.01 -6.05 3.37
N ASP A 43 6.32 -6.33 3.49
CA ASP A 43 6.94 -6.67 4.79
C ASP A 43 6.84 -5.49 5.76
N SER A 44 7.14 -4.28 5.29
CA SER A 44 7.04 -3.05 6.10
C SER A 44 5.61 -2.84 6.63
N ALA A 45 4.58 -3.05 5.82
CA ALA A 45 3.19 -2.99 6.25
C ALA A 45 2.88 -4.02 7.36
N CYS A 46 3.39 -5.25 7.22
CA CYS A 46 3.25 -6.29 8.25
C CYS A 46 3.96 -5.92 9.56
N ARG A 47 5.13 -5.30 9.48
CA ARG A 47 5.87 -4.80 10.66
C ARG A 47 5.11 -3.67 11.33
N ILE A 48 4.62 -2.69 10.58
CA ILE A 48 3.82 -1.59 11.13
C ILE A 48 2.63 -2.16 11.91
N MET A 49 1.92 -3.14 11.35
CA MET A 49 0.77 -3.75 12.03
C MET A 49 1.13 -4.49 13.33
N ARG A 50 2.34 -5.06 13.43
CA ARG A 50 2.77 -5.88 14.58
C ARG A 50 3.56 -5.10 15.64
N GLU A 51 4.31 -4.09 15.21
CA GLU A 51 5.38 -3.47 16.01
C GLU A 51 5.09 -2.00 16.33
N MET A 52 4.13 -1.37 15.65
CA MET A 52 3.77 0.02 15.96
C MET A 52 3.02 0.10 17.28
N ALA A 53 3.59 0.84 18.23
CA ALA A 53 2.95 1.13 19.50
C ALA A 53 1.60 1.83 19.30
N SER A 54 0.60 1.42 20.06
CA SER A 54 -0.68 2.12 20.16
C SER A 54 -0.49 3.53 20.76
N PHE A 55 -1.50 4.39 20.61
CA PHE A 55 -1.44 5.75 21.16
C PHE A 55 -1.20 5.77 22.68
N ASP A 56 -1.77 4.81 23.41
CA ASP A 56 -1.64 4.74 24.86
C ASP A 56 -0.22 4.26 25.26
N GLU A 57 0.34 3.28 24.53
CA GLU A 57 1.73 2.82 24.71
C GLU A 57 2.78 3.88 24.34
N ALA A 58 2.50 4.67 23.29
CA ALA A 58 3.36 5.76 22.84
C ALA A 58 3.19 7.05 23.68
N GLY A 59 2.29 7.07 24.67
CA GLY A 59 2.04 8.24 25.52
C GLY A 59 1.42 9.44 24.78
N VAL A 60 0.71 9.20 23.68
CA VAL A 60 0.09 10.26 22.87
C VAL A 60 -1.21 10.71 23.53
N ALA A 61 -1.25 11.98 23.96
CA ALA A 61 -2.41 12.56 24.61
C ALA A 61 -3.63 12.65 23.66
N LYS A 62 -4.75 12.03 24.06
CA LYS A 62 -6.04 12.20 23.36
C LYS A 62 -6.54 13.64 23.56
N LYS A 63 -6.86 14.36 22.47
CA LYS A 63 -7.44 15.72 22.56
C LYS A 63 -8.70 15.71 23.42
N LYS A 64 -8.74 16.52 24.50
CA LYS A 64 -9.96 16.78 25.25
C LYS A 64 -10.96 17.49 24.33
N LYS A 65 -12.15 16.92 24.16
CA LYS A 65 -13.31 17.65 23.61
C LYS A 65 -13.56 18.83 24.55
N ILE A 66 -13.28 20.04 24.06
CA ILE A 66 -13.77 21.26 24.71
C ILE A 66 -15.27 21.24 24.45
N LEU A 67 -16.04 20.90 25.49
CA LEU A 67 -17.49 21.08 25.48
C LEU A 67 -17.73 22.59 25.44
N SER A 68 -18.17 23.09 24.29
CA SER A 68 -18.85 24.38 24.15
C SER A 68 -20.30 24.24 24.59
#